data_AF-A0A7V6HDB4-F1
#
_entry.id   AF-A0A7V6HDB4-F1
#
_cell.length_a   1.000
_cell.length_b   1.000
_cell.length_c   1.000
_cell.angle_alpha   90.00
_cell.angle_beta   90.00
_cell.angle_gamma   90.00
#
_symmetry.space_group_name_H-M   'P 1'
#
loop_
_entity.id
_entity.type
_entity.pdbx_description
1 polymer ?
#
loop_
_entity_poly.entity_id
_entity_poly.type
_entity_poly.pdbx_seq_one_letter_code
_entity_poly.pdbx_strand_id
1 'polypeptide(L)'
;FIEKKGEFRGPFGVMGGFMQPQGHLQVLLSQIEDKLNPQAALDRPRWQWIGGNRLLVEPEFDAGLLADLRRRGHEIEISEDEASFGRGQIIYRYEDGRLEGACEPRTDSLVAAY
;
A
#
# COMPACT_ATOMS: atom_id res chain seq x y z
N PHE A 1 -3.71 -14.03 -0.11
CA PHE A 1 -2.61 -14.30 -1.07
C PHE A 1 -3.05 -13.84 -2.45
N ILE A 2 -2.11 -13.64 -3.37
CA ILE A 2 -2.37 -13.22 -4.75
C ILE A 2 -2.49 -14.46 -5.63
N GLU A 3 -3.56 -14.54 -6.41
CA GLU A 3 -3.74 -15.53 -7.45
C GLU A 3 -3.98 -14.81 -8.79
N LYS A 4 -3.42 -15.36 -9.86
CA LYS A 4 -3.65 -14.87 -11.23
C LYS A 4 -3.92 -16.06 -12.13
N LYS A 5 -5.13 -16.12 -12.69
CA LYS A 5 -5.58 -17.20 -13.60
C LYS A 5 -5.45 -18.61 -12.98
N GLY A 6 -5.82 -18.79 -11.72
CA GLY A 6 -5.70 -20.08 -11.03
C GLY A 6 -4.28 -20.40 -10.53
N GLU A 7 -3.29 -19.54 -10.81
CA GLU A 7 -1.91 -19.75 -10.37
C GLU A 7 -1.57 -18.86 -9.18
N PHE A 8 -0.97 -19.47 -8.16
CA PHE A 8 -0.47 -18.77 -6.99
C PHE A 8 0.68 -17.82 -7.37
N ARG A 9 0.51 -16.53 -7.05
CA ARG A 9 1.50 -15.48 -7.28
C ARG A 9 2.19 -14.99 -6.02
N GLY A 10 1.74 -15.42 -4.84
CA GLY A 10 2.49 -15.19 -3.61
C GLY A 10 1.69 -14.56 -2.47
N PRO A 11 2.23 -14.56 -1.25
CA PRO A 11 1.62 -13.91 -0.11
C PRO A 11 1.83 -12.38 -0.16
N PHE A 12 0.87 -11.67 0.42
CA PHE A 12 0.98 -10.24 0.69
C PHE A 12 0.14 -9.92 1.93
N GLY A 13 0.47 -8.82 2.60
CA GLY A 13 -0.36 -8.26 3.65
C GLY A 13 0.14 -6.88 4.05
N VAL A 14 -0.76 -6.08 4.63
CA VAL A 14 -0.44 -4.78 5.24
C VAL A 14 -1.05 -4.80 6.64
N MET A 15 -0.22 -4.81 7.68
CA MET A 15 -0.68 -4.72 9.09
C MET A 15 -1.23 -3.33 9.41
N GLY A 16 -2.12 -3.19 10.40
CA GLY A 16 -2.60 -1.88 10.87
C GLY A 16 -4.06 -1.80 11.32
N GLY A 17 -4.64 -2.85 11.90
CA GLY A 17 -6.04 -2.82 12.36
C GLY A 17 -7.03 -2.52 11.22
N PHE A 18 -7.81 -1.45 11.33
CA PHE A 18 -8.75 -1.03 10.26
C PHE A 18 -8.05 -0.52 8.99
N MET A 19 -6.74 -0.27 9.04
CA MET A 19 -5.94 -0.01 7.84
C MET A 19 -5.80 -1.26 6.98
N GLN A 20 -5.84 -2.48 7.54
CA GLN A 20 -5.55 -3.72 6.82
C GLN A 20 -6.33 -3.87 5.49
N PRO A 21 -7.67 -3.77 5.45
CA PRO A 21 -8.41 -3.87 4.18
C PRO A 21 -8.08 -2.72 3.21
N GLN A 22 -7.80 -1.53 3.72
CA GLN A 22 -7.50 -0.34 2.91
C GLN A 22 -6.10 -0.41 2.31
N GLY A 23 -5.11 -0.86 3.08
CA GLY A 23 -3.75 -1.12 2.62
C GLY A 23 -3.69 -2.29 1.63
N HIS A 24 -4.45 -3.36 1.88
CA HIS A 24 -4.57 -4.47 0.91
C HIS A 24 -5.11 -3.97 -0.43
N LEU A 25 -6.17 -3.15 -0.41
CA LEU A 25 -6.72 -2.55 -1.62
C LEU A 25 -5.67 -1.70 -2.37
N GLN A 26 -5.00 -0.80 -1.65
CA GLN A 26 -4.01 0.12 -2.24
C GLN A 26 -2.82 -0.62 -2.87
N VAL A 27 -2.28 -1.64 -2.19
CA VAL A 27 -1.18 -2.47 -2.73
C VAL A 27 -1.63 -3.24 -3.97
N LEU A 28 -2.80 -3.90 -3.91
CA LEU A 28 -3.30 -4.66 -5.05
C LEU A 28 -3.61 -3.78 -6.26
N LEU A 29 -4.26 -2.63 -6.08
CA LEU A 29 -4.50 -1.69 -7.17
C LEU A 29 -3.19 -1.19 -7.78
N SER A 30 -2.18 -0.91 -6.94
CA SER A 30 -0.86 -0.49 -7.42
C SER A 30 -0.19 -1.55 -8.31
N GLN A 31 -0.29 -2.83 -7.95
CA GLN A 31 0.27 -3.91 -8.76
C GLN A 31 -0.58 -4.26 -9.99
N ILE A 32 -1.92 -4.17 -9.87
CA ILE A 32 -2.85 -4.61 -10.91
C ILE A 32 -3.13 -3.51 -11.93
N GLU A 33 -3.48 -2.30 -11.48
CA GLU A 33 -3.82 -1.18 -12.37
C GLU A 33 -2.54 -0.48 -12.85
N ASP A 34 -1.70 -0.06 -11.90
CA ASP A 34 -0.52 0.76 -12.19
C ASP A 34 0.71 -0.09 -12.56
N LYS A 35 0.58 -1.42 -12.57
CA LYS A 35 1.60 -2.40 -12.95
C LYS A 35 2.91 -2.24 -12.17
N LEU A 36 2.85 -1.72 -10.95
CA LEU A 36 4.03 -1.53 -10.13
C LEU A 36 4.58 -2.86 -9.64
N ASN A 37 5.91 -2.88 -9.46
CA ASN A 37 6.58 -3.99 -8.80
C ASN A 37 6.21 -4.03 -7.30
N PRO A 38 6.44 -5.15 -6.59
CA PRO A 38 6.12 -5.30 -5.18
C PRO A 38 6.65 -4.18 -4.27
N GLN A 39 7.91 -3.74 -4.47
CA GLN A 39 8.51 -2.71 -3.62
C GLN A 39 7.87 -1.35 -3.87
N ALA A 40 7.74 -0.96 -5.13
CA ALA A 40 7.08 0.28 -5.52
C ALA A 40 5.61 0.33 -5.06
N ALA A 41 4.92 -0.81 -5.00
CA ALA A 41 3.57 -0.87 -4.44
C ALA A 41 3.53 -0.62 -2.91
N LEU A 42 4.57 -1.03 -2.17
CA LEU A 42 4.69 -0.73 -0.74
C LEU A 42 5.15 0.71 -0.48
N ASP A 43 6.03 1.25 -1.33
CA ASP A 43 6.61 2.58 -1.20
C ASP A 43 5.62 3.71 -1.48
N ARG A 44 4.53 3.43 -2.21
CA ARG A 44 3.52 4.45 -2.50
C ARG A 44 2.96 5.06 -1.21
N PRO A 45 2.67 6.37 -1.24
CA PRO A 45 1.96 7.01 -0.14
C PRO A 45 0.55 6.46 -0.05
N ARG A 46 0.08 6.32 1.19
CA ARG A 46 -1.17 5.67 1.58
C ARG A 46 -2.13 6.67 2.19
N TRP A 47 -3.40 6.39 1.96
CA TRP A 47 -4.49 7.06 2.64
C TRP A 47 -5.22 6.07 3.54
N GLN A 48 -5.84 6.59 4.60
CA GLN A 48 -6.70 5.84 5.49
C GLN A 48 -7.97 6.64 5.74
N TRP A 49 -9.12 6.06 5.42
CA TRP A 49 -10.40 6.56 5.88
C TRP A 49 -10.59 6.26 7.36
N ILE A 50 -10.99 7.29 8.11
CA ILE A 50 -11.12 7.24 9.58
C ILE A 50 -12.53 7.60 10.08
N GLY A 51 -13.52 7.67 9.18
CA GLY A 51 -14.92 7.95 9.53
C GLY A 51 -15.49 9.19 8.86
N GLY A 52 -16.79 9.16 8.54
CA GLY A 52 -17.46 10.28 7.86
C GLY A 52 -16.77 10.62 6.54
N ASN A 53 -16.43 11.90 6.36
CA ASN A 53 -15.68 12.39 5.18
C ASN A 53 -14.17 12.54 5.44
N ARG A 54 -13.65 12.00 6.55
CA ARG A 54 -12.27 12.20 6.99
C ARG A 54 -11.31 11.18 6.39
N LEU A 55 -10.19 11.68 5.88
CA LEU A 55 -9.07 10.89 5.36
C LEU A 55 -7.77 11.34 6.04
N LEU A 56 -7.04 10.39 6.60
CA LEU A 56 -5.64 10.55 6.95
C LEU A 56 -4.80 10.24 5.71
N VAL A 57 -3.80 11.06 5.40
CA VAL A 57 -2.91 10.85 4.25
C VAL A 57 -1.45 11.08 4.65
N GLU A 58 -0.55 10.38 3.97
CA GLU A 58 0.89 10.59 4.15
C GLU A 58 1.37 11.90 3.51
N PRO A 59 2.52 12.45 3.95
CA PRO A 59 3.03 13.74 3.49
C PRO A 59 3.39 13.78 2.00
N GLU A 60 3.70 12.64 1.38
CA GLU A 60 4.20 12.56 0.01
C GLU A 60 3.08 12.67 -1.06
N PHE A 61 1.82 12.82 -0.65
CA PHE A 61 0.74 13.10 -1.60
C PHE A 61 0.88 14.48 -2.24
N ASP A 62 0.56 14.57 -3.54
CA ASP A 62 0.53 15.83 -4.28
C ASP A 62 -0.43 16.85 -3.64
N ALA A 63 0.07 18.05 -3.36
CA ALA A 63 -0.71 19.10 -2.71
C ALA A 63 -1.92 19.55 -3.55
N GLY A 64 -1.81 19.50 -4.89
CA GLY A 64 -2.89 19.82 -5.81
C GLY A 64 -4.05 18.83 -5.71
N LEU A 65 -3.72 17.52 -5.67
CA LEU A 65 -4.68 16.44 -5.42
C LEU A 65 -5.38 16.61 -4.08
N LEU A 66 -4.64 16.87 -3.00
CA LEU A 66 -5.23 17.06 -1.67
C LEU A 66 -6.17 18.27 -1.64
N ALA A 67 -5.81 19.36 -2.32
CA ALA A 67 -6.67 20.53 -2.45
C ALA A 67 -7.95 20.22 -3.24
N ASP A 68 -7.87 19.41 -4.30
CA ASP A 68 -9.05 18.98 -5.07
C ASP A 68 -10.00 18.11 -4.24
N LEU A 69 -9.46 17.15 -3.48
CA LEU A 69 -10.26 16.32 -2.57
C LEU A 69 -10.96 17.16 -1.51
N ARG A 70 -10.27 18.15 -0.93
CA ARG A 70 -10.88 19.10 0.01
C ARG A 70 -12.05 19.88 -0.62
N ARG A 71 -11.89 20.36 -1.86
CA ARG A 71 -13.00 21.04 -2.58
C ARG A 71 -14.20 20.14 -2.85
N ARG A 72 -13.99 18.81 -2.94
CA ARG A 72 -15.06 17.81 -3.10
C ARG A 72 -15.72 17.41 -1.77
N GLY A 73 -15.29 18.00 -0.65
CA GLY A 73 -15.90 17.80 0.67
C GLY A 73 -15.18 16.78 1.55
N HIS A 74 -13.98 16.33 1.18
CA HIS A 74 -13.17 15.47 2.04
C HIS A 74 -12.43 16.28 3.11
N GLU A 75 -12.45 15.79 4.35
CA GLU A 75 -11.69 16.34 5.47
C GLU A 75 -10.32 15.67 5.53
N ILE A 76 -9.32 16.27 4.86
CA ILE A 76 -7.98 15.69 4.73
C ILE A 76 -7.06 16.15 5.87
N GLU A 77 -6.54 15.18 6.63
CA GLU A 77 -5.52 15.32 7.66
C GLU A 77 -4.22 14.70 7.16
N ILE A 78 -3.13 15.49 7.09
CA ILE A 78 -1.81 14.99 6.73
C ILE A 78 -1.14 14.53 8.03
N SER A 79 -0.67 13.29 8.08
CA SER A 79 -0.05 12.70 9.28
C SER A 79 1.39 12.32 9.01
N GLU A 80 2.30 12.76 9.90
CA GLU A 80 3.68 12.29 9.95
C GLU A 80 3.84 10.97 10.73
N ASP A 81 2.76 10.48 11.37
CA ASP A 81 2.78 9.18 12.04
C ASP A 81 2.69 8.04 11.02
N GLU A 82 3.85 7.57 10.58
CA GLU A 82 3.99 6.44 9.65
C GLU A 82 3.32 5.16 10.16
N ALA A 83 3.23 4.96 11.49
CA ALA A 83 2.65 3.74 12.07
C ALA A 83 1.16 3.61 11.75
N SER A 84 0.47 4.73 11.54
CA SER A 84 -0.96 4.78 11.21
C SER A 84 -1.28 4.23 9.81
N PHE A 85 -0.29 4.11 8.92
CA PHE A 85 -0.46 3.66 7.53
C PHE A 85 -0.03 2.21 7.29
N GLY A 86 0.32 1.51 8.36
CA GLY A 86 0.53 0.08 8.35
C GLY A 86 1.88 -0.38 7.82
N ARG A 87 2.10 -1.69 7.89
CA ARG A 87 3.37 -2.32 7.52
C ARG A 87 3.16 -3.48 6.55
N GLY A 88 3.68 -3.34 5.34
CA GLY A 88 3.50 -4.26 4.25
C GLY A 88 4.66 -5.23 4.04
N GLN A 89 4.34 -6.44 3.61
CA GLN A 89 5.31 -7.43 3.12
C GLN A 89 4.71 -8.14 1.92
N ILE A 90 5.51 -8.38 0.89
CA ILE A 90 5.08 -9.07 -0.32
C ILE A 90 6.17 -10.03 -0.75
N ILE A 91 5.80 -11.25 -1.13
CA ILE A 91 6.64 -12.11 -1.97
C ILE A 91 5.82 -12.37 -3.22
N TYR A 92 6.36 -12.03 -4.39
CA TYR A 92 5.70 -12.22 -5.67
C TYR A 92 6.46 -13.22 -6.54
N ARG A 93 5.73 -14.16 -7.13
CA ARG A 93 6.25 -15.21 -8.02
C ARG A 93 5.86 -14.93 -9.46
N TYR A 94 6.87 -14.75 -10.31
CA TYR A 94 6.72 -14.59 -11.75
C TYR A 94 6.51 -15.94 -12.45
N GLU A 95 6.07 -15.89 -13.71
CA GLU A 95 5.80 -17.07 -14.55
C GLU A 95 7.06 -17.90 -14.82
N ASP A 96 8.22 -17.24 -14.90
CA ASP A 96 9.54 -17.86 -15.05
C ASP A 96 10.06 -18.50 -13.75
N GLY A 97 9.31 -18.42 -12.65
CA GLY A 97 9.68 -18.96 -11.35
C GLY A 97 10.52 -18.00 -10.49
N ARG A 98 10.90 -16.82 -10.99
CA ARG A 98 11.60 -15.81 -10.20
C ARG A 98 10.73 -15.32 -9.03
N LEU A 99 11.36 -15.16 -7.87
CA LEU A 99 10.76 -14.54 -6.69
C LEU A 99 11.26 -13.11 -6.54
N GLU A 100 10.35 -12.21 -6.22
CA GLU A 100 10.65 -10.82 -5.87
C GLU A 100 9.97 -10.51 -4.55
N GLY A 101 10.77 -10.20 -3.53
CA GLY A 101 10.27 -9.80 -2.23
C GLY A 101 10.35 -8.30 -2.04
N ALA A 102 9.42 -7.76 -1.28
CA ALA A 102 9.38 -6.38 -0.85
C ALA A 102 9.07 -6.28 0.64
N CYS A 103 9.71 -5.33 1.31
CA CYS A 103 9.50 -5.03 2.71
C CYS A 103 9.13 -3.57 2.93
N GLU A 104 8.39 -3.33 4.01
CA GLU A 104 7.90 -2.00 4.39
C GLU A 104 9.06 -1.00 4.62
N PRO A 105 9.09 0.15 3.92
CA PRO A 105 10.07 1.21 4.17
C PRO A 105 9.86 1.96 5.50
N ARG A 106 8.62 2.03 6.01
CA ARG A 106 8.21 2.76 7.24
C ARG A 106 8.65 2.10 8.56
N THR A 107 9.48 1.07 8.50
CA THR A 107 9.93 0.32 9.68
C THR A 107 11.21 -0.44 9.36
N ASP A 108 11.98 -0.76 10.40
CA ASP A 108 13.05 -1.76 10.27
C ASP A 108 12.46 -3.06 9.73
N SER A 109 12.95 -3.48 8.57
CA SER A 109 12.42 -4.62 7.84
C SER A 109 13.46 -5.21 6.90
N LEU A 110 13.26 -6.47 6.48
CA LEU A 110 14.19 -7.18 5.63
C LEU A 110 13.47 -8.19 4.74
N VAL A 111 13.85 -8.18 3.46
CA VAL A 111 13.72 -9.33 2.57
C VAL A 111 15.11 -9.90 2.34
N ALA A 112 15.26 -11.22 2.53
CA ALA A 112 16.51 -11.92 2.28
C ALA A 112 16.28 -13.10 1.32
N ALA A 113 17.29 -13.39 0.51
CA ALA A 113 17.31 -14.51 -0.41
C ALA A 113 18.32 -15.57 0.05
N TYR A 114 18.08 -16.83 -0.33
CA TYR A 114 18.94 -17.99 -0.10
C TYR A 114 19.00 -18.84 -1.36
#